data_AF-A0A521PEU2-F1
#
_entry.id   AF-A0A521PEU2-F1
#
_cell.length_a   1.000
_cell.length_b   1.000
_cell.length_c   1.000
_cell.angle_alpha   90.00
_cell.angle_beta   90.00
_cell.angle_gamma   90.00
#
_symmetry.space_group_name_H-M   'P 1'
#
loop_
_entity.id
_entity.type
_entity.pdbx_description
1 polymer ?
#
loop_
_entity_poly.entity_id
_entity_poly.type
_entity_poly.pdbx_seq_one_letter_code
_entity_poly.pdbx_strand_id
1 'polypeptide(L)'
;MTRPPALPPLAFAGLYIALWGGSTAYLAMKGADWTFPLISLGIFGLALSGVAWALTRGARPPAILVQRPALELAAVLGFLAVYAVGFLGYGMTFVRGVFPPGPQQEVLVLGAKLVVHVGLPALLLAALGARLGPLFAARANKPGFWLPLLVLGAILTALLAVVSPSLKQIADLHPSLMTLAWAAPLSFIWVALEAGLSEEFLFRAVLQTRLAAVLRSEVGAVAIGAVVFAVAHAPGLYLRGAPGVDGYSTDLLQVISFTIATLSPIAILFGVLWTRTRSLLLVVLLHAAVDFLPNLSEFIEIWA
;
A
#
# COMPACT_ATOMS: atom_id res chain seq x y z
N MET A 1 6.63 5.14 37.12
CA MET A 1 7.32 4.13 36.29
C MET A 1 7.97 4.81 35.11
N THR A 2 9.29 4.78 35.01
CA THR A 2 10.03 5.26 33.83
C THR A 2 9.73 4.33 32.66
N ARG A 3 9.37 4.87 31.50
CA ARG A 3 9.15 4.03 30.30
C ARG A 3 10.51 3.47 29.84
N PRO A 4 10.58 2.21 29.39
CA PRO A 4 11.83 1.62 28.90
C PRO A 4 12.41 2.42 27.72
N PRO A 5 13.73 2.32 27.45
CA PRO A 5 14.35 2.97 26.31
C PRO A 5 13.78 2.45 24.98
N ALA A 6 13.82 3.28 23.94
CA ALA A 6 13.43 2.84 22.59
C ALA A 6 14.51 1.91 22.01
N LEU A 7 14.09 0.90 21.25
CA LEU A 7 15.03 0.08 20.49
C LEU A 7 15.76 0.95 19.45
N PRO A 8 17.04 0.69 19.16
CA PRO A 8 17.77 1.44 18.13
C PRO A 8 17.18 1.15 16.74
N PRO A 9 17.21 2.12 15.80
CA PRO A 9 16.70 1.92 14.43
C PRO A 9 17.21 0.66 13.72
N LEU A 10 18.48 0.29 13.96
CA LEU A 10 19.10 -0.90 13.38
C LEU A 10 18.46 -2.21 13.86
N ALA A 11 17.91 -2.25 15.08
CA ALA A 11 17.21 -3.45 15.57
C ALA A 11 15.91 -3.69 14.78
N PHE A 12 15.17 -2.63 14.43
CA PHE A 12 13.97 -2.75 13.60
C PHE A 12 14.29 -3.16 12.17
N ALA A 13 15.35 -2.61 11.57
CA ALA A 13 15.82 -3.03 10.26
C ALA A 13 16.26 -4.50 10.27
N GLY A 14 17.01 -4.92 11.29
CA GLY A 14 17.41 -6.33 11.46
C GLY A 14 16.21 -7.27 11.62
N LEU A 15 15.20 -6.88 12.40
CA LEU A 15 13.96 -7.64 12.54
C LEU A 15 13.21 -7.77 11.20
N TYR A 16 13.10 -6.67 10.44
CA TYR A 16 12.48 -6.72 9.11
C TYR A 16 13.22 -7.67 8.18
N ILE A 17 14.56 -7.57 8.11
CA ILE A 17 15.38 -8.44 7.26
C ILE A 17 15.27 -9.90 7.69
N ALA A 18 15.20 -10.19 8.99
CA ALA A 18 14.98 -11.55 9.47
C ALA A 18 13.62 -12.12 9.06
N LEU A 19 12.55 -11.33 9.17
CA LEU A 19 11.19 -11.74 8.78
C LEU A 19 11.05 -11.91 7.26
N TRP A 20 11.52 -10.93 6.48
CA TRP A 20 11.54 -10.99 5.03
C TRP A 20 12.44 -12.13 4.54
N GLY A 21 13.65 -12.25 5.07
CA GLY A 21 14.61 -13.28 4.68
C GLY A 21 14.13 -14.69 5.02
N GLY A 22 13.54 -14.88 6.21
CA GLY A 22 12.89 -16.13 6.59
C GLY A 22 11.72 -16.49 5.67
N SER A 23 10.90 -15.52 5.29
CA SER A 23 9.79 -15.72 4.35
C SER A 23 10.28 -16.10 2.95
N THR A 24 11.27 -15.39 2.42
CA THR A 24 11.87 -15.69 1.11
C THR A 24 12.55 -17.06 1.09
N ALA A 25 13.28 -17.41 2.16
CA ALA A 25 13.89 -18.73 2.29
C ALA A 25 12.83 -19.85 2.37
N TYR A 26 11.72 -19.60 3.08
CA TYR A 26 10.60 -20.53 3.14
C TYR A 26 9.98 -20.78 1.76
N LEU A 27 9.75 -19.73 0.97
CA LEU A 27 9.27 -19.86 -0.42
C LEU A 27 10.21 -20.70 -1.27
N ALA A 28 11.52 -20.45 -1.18
CA ALA A 28 12.53 -21.22 -1.89
C ALA A 28 12.50 -22.72 -1.50
N MET A 29 12.42 -23.02 -0.20
CA MET A 29 12.33 -24.40 0.31
C MET A 29 11.06 -25.12 -0.16
N LYS A 30 9.96 -24.40 -0.37
CA LYS A 30 8.68 -24.93 -0.88
C LYS A 30 8.60 -24.98 -2.41
N GLY A 31 9.66 -24.59 -3.12
CA GLY A 31 9.68 -24.54 -4.58
C GLY A 31 8.80 -23.44 -5.19
N ALA A 32 8.38 -22.44 -4.42
CA ALA A 32 7.72 -21.25 -4.94
C ALA A 32 8.75 -20.24 -5.48
N ASP A 33 8.28 -19.26 -6.25
CA ASP A 33 9.14 -18.19 -6.73
C ASP A 33 9.69 -17.35 -5.56
N TRP A 34 11.02 -17.36 -5.43
CA TRP A 34 11.78 -16.58 -4.46
C TRP A 34 12.67 -15.54 -5.15
N THR A 35 12.74 -15.55 -6.49
CA THR A 35 13.53 -14.59 -7.27
C THR A 35 12.86 -13.23 -7.29
N PHE A 36 11.54 -13.19 -7.51
CA PHE A 36 10.79 -11.94 -7.48
C PHE A 36 10.93 -11.20 -6.13
N PRO A 37 10.79 -11.84 -4.95
CA PRO A 37 11.09 -11.20 -3.67
C PRO A 37 12.46 -10.51 -3.57
N LEU A 38 13.52 -11.13 -4.10
CA LEU A 38 14.87 -10.53 -4.10
C LEU A 38 14.91 -9.27 -4.98
N ILE A 39 14.32 -9.35 -6.17
CA ILE A 39 14.21 -8.21 -7.09
C ILE A 39 13.37 -7.10 -6.46
N SER A 40 12.24 -7.44 -5.86
CA SER A 40 11.32 -6.51 -5.19
C SER A 40 12.02 -5.78 -4.03
N LEU A 41 12.77 -6.49 -3.18
CA LEU A 41 13.58 -5.85 -2.13
C LEU A 41 14.66 -4.93 -2.71
N GLY A 42 15.40 -5.39 -3.71
CA GLY A 42 16.45 -4.60 -4.36
C GLY A 42 15.92 -3.30 -4.97
N ILE A 43 14.82 -3.38 -5.72
CA ILE A 43 14.21 -2.24 -6.41
C ILE A 43 13.46 -1.34 -5.41
N PHE A 44 12.42 -1.85 -4.76
CA PHE A 44 11.53 -1.02 -3.94
C PHE A 44 12.10 -0.76 -2.55
N GLY A 45 12.59 -1.80 -1.89
CA GLY A 45 13.11 -1.71 -0.52
C GLY A 45 14.40 -0.91 -0.39
N LEU A 46 15.26 -0.94 -1.42
CA LEU A 46 16.58 -0.29 -1.39
C LEU A 46 16.72 0.85 -2.41
N ALA A 47 16.69 0.56 -3.71
CA ALA A 47 17.04 1.53 -4.74
C ALA A 47 16.06 2.72 -4.78
N LEU A 48 14.77 2.45 -4.98
CA LEU A 48 13.75 3.49 -5.05
C LEU A 48 13.51 4.17 -3.71
N SER A 49 13.66 3.45 -2.59
CA SER A 49 13.64 4.04 -1.24
C SER A 49 14.80 5.02 -1.04
N GLY A 50 15.99 4.70 -1.55
CA GLY A 50 17.16 5.59 -1.55
C GLY A 50 16.95 6.83 -2.42
N VAL A 51 16.38 6.66 -3.62
CA VAL A 51 15.99 7.78 -4.50
C VAL A 51 14.93 8.66 -3.83
N ALA A 52 13.88 8.07 -3.27
CA ALA A 52 12.85 8.80 -2.54
C ALA A 52 13.43 9.62 -1.37
N TRP A 53 14.34 9.03 -0.60
CA TRP A 53 15.03 9.75 0.47
C TRP A 53 15.88 10.91 -0.07
N ALA A 54 16.64 10.69 -1.15
CA ALA A 54 17.47 11.72 -1.77
C ALA A 54 16.64 12.89 -2.32
N LEU A 55 15.56 12.63 -3.05
CA LEU A 55 14.68 13.63 -3.64
C LEU A 55 13.87 14.41 -2.58
N THR A 56 13.74 13.86 -1.37
CA THR A 56 13.01 14.49 -0.26
C THR A 56 13.93 15.06 0.82
N ARG A 57 15.25 15.17 0.61
CA ARG A 57 16.21 15.71 1.62
C ARG A 57 15.82 17.10 2.14
N GLY A 58 15.29 17.96 1.26
CA GLY A 58 14.84 19.32 1.61
C GLY A 58 13.45 19.40 2.28
N ALA A 59 12.71 18.28 2.37
CA ALA A 59 11.39 18.26 3.00
C ALA A 59 11.52 18.42 4.52
N ARG A 60 10.62 19.22 5.11
CA ARG A 60 10.52 19.46 6.56
C ARG A 60 9.07 19.25 7.01
N PRO A 61 8.60 18.00 7.07
CA PRO A 61 7.24 17.74 7.50
C PRO A 61 7.09 18.04 8.99
N PRO A 62 6.00 18.70 9.43
CA PRO A 62 5.68 18.85 10.84
C PRO A 62 5.30 17.49 11.42
N ALA A 63 5.55 17.33 12.72
CA ALA A 63 5.11 16.16 13.45
C ALA A 63 3.57 16.09 13.47
N ILE A 64 3.03 14.88 13.37
CA ILE A 64 1.61 14.61 13.59
C ILE A 64 1.47 14.14 15.04
N LEU A 65 0.73 14.90 15.84
CA LEU A 65 0.52 14.57 17.25
C LEU A 65 -0.48 13.42 17.39
N VAL A 66 -0.04 12.35 18.05
CA VAL A 66 -0.89 11.21 18.45
C VAL A 66 -1.13 11.34 19.94
N GLN A 67 -2.38 11.61 20.33
CA GLN A 67 -2.72 11.98 21.72
C GLN A 67 -2.61 10.77 22.66
N ARG A 68 -3.06 9.60 22.19
CA ARG A 68 -3.08 8.36 22.97
C ARG A 68 -2.40 7.23 22.20
N PRO A 69 -1.08 7.26 22.01
CA PRO A 69 -0.40 6.38 21.05
C PRO A 69 -0.71 4.89 21.19
N ALA A 70 -0.64 4.36 22.41
CA ALA A 70 -0.89 2.94 22.65
C ALA A 70 -2.36 2.55 22.39
N LEU A 71 -3.32 3.37 22.86
CA LEU A 71 -4.75 3.12 22.67
C LEU A 71 -5.15 3.24 21.21
N GLU A 72 -4.72 4.31 20.53
CA GLU A 72 -4.98 4.52 19.10
C GLU A 72 -4.37 3.39 18.26
N LEU A 73 -3.13 2.99 18.54
CA LEU A 73 -2.50 1.87 17.84
C LEU A 73 -3.26 0.56 18.08
N ALA A 74 -3.60 0.24 19.33
CA ALA A 74 -4.34 -0.98 19.66
C ALA A 74 -5.70 -1.02 18.97
N ALA A 75 -6.42 0.10 18.94
CA ALA A 75 -7.69 0.22 18.23
C ALA A 75 -7.53 0.04 16.72
N VAL A 76 -6.50 0.63 16.10
CA VAL A 76 -6.19 0.47 14.67
C VAL A 76 -5.80 -0.97 14.35
N LEU A 77 -5.00 -1.64 15.19
CA LEU A 77 -4.63 -3.03 15.00
C LEU A 77 -5.84 -3.97 15.16
N GLY A 78 -6.72 -3.71 16.13
CA GLY A 78 -7.98 -4.44 16.28
C GLY A 78 -8.90 -4.25 15.06
N PHE A 79 -9.01 -3.01 14.56
CA PHE A 79 -9.70 -2.73 13.30
C PHE A 79 -9.09 -3.49 12.13
N LEU A 80 -7.76 -3.48 11.97
CA LEU A 80 -7.06 -4.17 10.90
C LEU A 80 -7.27 -5.69 10.93
N ALA A 81 -7.34 -6.30 12.11
CA ALA A 81 -7.63 -7.73 12.24
C ALA A 81 -9.05 -8.06 11.75
N VAL A 82 -10.05 -7.26 12.15
CA VAL A 82 -11.44 -7.40 11.68
C VAL A 82 -11.55 -7.11 10.19
N TYR A 83 -10.87 -6.08 9.71
CA TYR A 83 -10.79 -5.71 8.30
C TYR A 83 -10.20 -6.83 7.44
N ALA A 84 -9.04 -7.38 7.83
CA ALA A 84 -8.31 -8.36 7.04
C ALA A 84 -9.11 -9.67 6.87
N VAL A 85 -9.76 -10.14 7.93
CA VAL A 85 -10.57 -11.37 7.86
C VAL A 85 -11.99 -11.10 7.36
N GLY A 86 -12.66 -10.09 7.94
CA GLY A 86 -14.06 -9.79 7.65
C GLY A 86 -14.25 -9.17 6.27
N PHE A 87 -13.63 -8.02 6.01
CA PHE A 87 -13.82 -7.30 4.75
C PHE A 87 -12.99 -7.91 3.62
N LEU A 88 -11.68 -8.08 3.83
CA LEU A 88 -10.80 -8.68 2.85
C LEU A 88 -10.93 -10.20 2.73
N GLY A 89 -11.61 -10.92 3.62
CA GLY A 89 -11.96 -12.32 3.38
C GLY A 89 -13.32 -12.45 2.69
N TYR A 90 -14.38 -11.98 3.35
CA TYR A 90 -15.77 -12.23 2.93
C TYR A 90 -16.48 -11.01 2.35
N GLY A 91 -16.23 -9.83 2.93
CA GLY A 91 -16.95 -8.59 2.59
C GLY A 91 -16.83 -8.21 1.12
N MET A 92 -15.63 -8.31 0.53
CA MET A 92 -15.45 -8.01 -0.90
C MET A 92 -16.18 -8.99 -1.82
N THR A 93 -16.27 -10.28 -1.47
CA THR A 93 -17.10 -11.24 -2.24
C THR A 93 -18.56 -10.85 -2.18
N PHE A 94 -19.05 -10.50 -0.98
CA PHE A 94 -20.42 -10.04 -0.80
C PHE A 94 -20.70 -8.78 -1.63
N VAL A 95 -19.83 -7.76 -1.54
CA VAL A 95 -19.96 -6.49 -2.27
C VAL A 95 -19.96 -6.73 -3.78
N ARG A 96 -19.03 -7.52 -4.30
CA ARG A 96 -18.99 -7.87 -5.74
C ARG A 96 -20.21 -8.70 -6.17
N GLY A 97 -20.81 -9.48 -5.26
CA GLY A 97 -22.01 -10.26 -5.57
C GLY A 97 -23.31 -9.46 -5.72
N VAL A 98 -23.34 -8.16 -5.38
CA VAL A 98 -24.56 -7.33 -5.43
C VAL A 98 -24.97 -7.00 -6.86
N PHE A 99 -24.00 -6.72 -7.74
CA PHE A 99 -24.22 -6.40 -9.15
C PHE A 99 -23.41 -7.35 -10.04
N PRO A 100 -23.89 -7.66 -11.26
CA PRO A 100 -23.06 -8.31 -12.27
C PRO A 100 -21.78 -7.51 -12.56
N PRO A 101 -20.72 -8.14 -13.08
CA PRO A 101 -19.50 -7.44 -13.50
C PRO A 101 -19.83 -6.26 -14.44
N GLY A 102 -19.23 -5.10 -14.14
CA GLY A 102 -19.45 -3.87 -14.90
C GLY A 102 -19.40 -2.60 -14.03
N PRO A 103 -19.77 -1.44 -14.61
CA PRO A 103 -19.66 -0.14 -13.95
C PRO A 103 -20.29 -0.04 -12.55
N GLN A 104 -21.48 -0.62 -12.36
CA GLN A 104 -22.20 -0.55 -11.09
C GLN A 104 -21.50 -1.32 -9.96
N GLN A 105 -20.93 -2.49 -10.29
CA GLN A 105 -20.16 -3.29 -9.34
C GLN A 105 -18.91 -2.52 -8.90
N GLU A 106 -18.17 -1.93 -9.85
CA GLU A 106 -16.94 -1.20 -9.56
C GLU A 106 -17.17 0.06 -8.73
N VAL A 107 -18.23 0.83 -9.02
CA VAL A 107 -18.62 1.99 -8.18
C VAL A 107 -18.98 1.56 -6.76
N LEU A 108 -19.69 0.43 -6.60
CA LEU A 108 -20.02 -0.09 -5.28
C LEU A 108 -18.75 -0.56 -4.53
N VAL A 109 -17.83 -1.24 -5.21
CA VAL A 109 -16.55 -1.68 -4.65
C VAL A 109 -15.72 -0.48 -4.21
N LEU A 110 -15.57 0.54 -5.04
CA LEU A 110 -14.87 1.78 -4.70
C LEU A 110 -15.51 2.45 -3.47
N GLY A 111 -16.83 2.61 -3.45
CA GLY A 111 -17.55 3.17 -2.31
C GLY A 111 -17.32 2.39 -1.03
N ALA A 112 -17.41 1.06 -1.08
CA ALA A 112 -17.14 0.19 0.06
C ALA A 112 -15.69 0.29 0.55
N LYS A 113 -14.72 0.30 -0.38
CA LYS A 113 -13.30 0.48 -0.05
C LYS A 113 -13.05 1.82 0.63
N LEU A 114 -13.56 2.94 0.08
CA LEU A 114 -13.40 4.26 0.69
C LEU A 114 -14.03 4.34 2.09
N VAL A 115 -15.22 3.76 2.29
CA VAL A 115 -15.85 3.70 3.61
C VAL A 115 -14.97 2.92 4.59
N VAL A 116 -14.52 1.72 4.21
CA VAL A 116 -13.78 0.83 5.11
C VAL A 116 -12.35 1.31 5.36
N HIS A 117 -11.68 1.86 4.37
CA HIS A 117 -10.27 2.24 4.50
C HIS A 117 -10.07 3.68 4.94
N VAL A 118 -11.00 4.58 4.62
CA VAL A 118 -10.89 6.01 4.95
C VAL A 118 -11.91 6.40 6.01
N GLY A 119 -13.20 6.14 5.75
CA GLY A 119 -14.29 6.55 6.61
C GLY A 119 -14.22 5.95 8.03
N LEU A 120 -14.21 4.63 8.15
CA LEU A 120 -14.22 3.93 9.44
C LEU A 120 -12.96 4.20 10.28
N PRO A 121 -11.73 4.20 9.72
CA PRO A 121 -10.53 4.52 10.49
C PRO A 121 -10.52 5.99 10.93
N ALA A 122 -10.99 6.92 10.08
CA ALA A 122 -11.14 8.32 10.47
C ALA A 122 -12.16 8.49 11.62
N LEU A 123 -13.32 7.83 11.54
CA LEU A 123 -14.33 7.83 12.60
C LEU A 123 -13.80 7.23 13.90
N LEU A 124 -13.13 6.08 13.84
CA LEU A 124 -12.50 5.43 14.98
C LEU A 124 -11.52 6.39 15.68
N LEU A 125 -10.66 7.05 14.92
CA LEU A 125 -9.68 7.98 15.45
C LEU A 125 -10.33 9.25 16.03
N ALA A 126 -11.35 9.79 15.37
CA ALA A 126 -12.11 10.92 15.88
C ALA A 126 -12.80 10.57 17.21
N ALA A 127 -13.38 9.38 17.32
CA ALA A 127 -13.99 8.88 18.56
C ALA A 127 -12.97 8.74 19.70
N LEU A 128 -11.70 8.51 19.39
CA LEU A 128 -10.59 8.50 20.35
C LEU A 128 -10.01 9.90 20.64
N GLY A 129 -10.55 10.95 20.03
CA GLY A 129 -10.14 12.35 20.21
C GLY A 129 -8.99 12.80 19.31
N ALA A 130 -8.60 12.01 18.31
CA ALA A 130 -7.50 12.35 17.40
C ALA A 130 -7.91 13.46 16.41
N ARG A 131 -6.93 14.27 15.99
CA ARG A 131 -7.12 15.30 14.96
C ARG A 131 -6.92 14.70 13.57
N LEU A 132 -7.96 14.73 12.75
CA LEU A 132 -7.92 14.13 11.42
C LEU A 132 -7.23 15.00 10.36
N GLY A 133 -7.34 16.33 10.45
CA GLY A 133 -6.83 17.26 9.43
C GLY A 133 -5.38 17.00 8.98
N PRO A 134 -4.42 16.80 9.91
CA PRO A 134 -3.03 16.47 9.54
C PRO A 134 -2.86 15.18 8.74
N LEU A 135 -3.78 14.22 8.84
CA LEU A 135 -3.74 12.94 8.14
C LEU A 135 -4.10 13.09 6.65
N PHE A 136 -4.93 14.07 6.31
CA PHE A 136 -5.36 14.38 4.94
C PHE A 136 -4.49 15.45 4.26
N ALA A 137 -3.31 15.77 4.81
CA ALA A 137 -2.48 16.85 4.29
C ALA A 137 -1.95 16.53 2.88
N ALA A 138 -2.34 17.34 1.88
CA ALA A 138 -1.89 17.18 0.50
C ALA A 138 -0.44 17.67 0.28
N ARG A 139 -0.07 18.83 0.83
CA ARG A 139 1.29 19.42 0.77
C ARG A 139 1.89 19.61 -0.65
N ALA A 140 1.06 19.74 -1.68
CA ALA A 140 1.52 19.94 -3.06
C ALA A 140 2.43 21.18 -3.25
N ASN A 141 2.29 22.19 -2.39
CA ASN A 141 3.08 23.42 -2.42
C ASN A 141 4.36 23.39 -1.57
N LYS A 142 4.81 22.21 -1.10
CA LYS A 142 5.98 22.08 -0.22
C LYS A 142 7.16 21.41 -0.95
N PRO A 143 8.41 21.72 -0.55
CA PRO A 143 9.57 20.99 -1.03
C PRO A 143 9.44 19.49 -0.77
N GLY A 144 9.82 18.68 -1.75
CA GLY A 144 9.70 17.22 -1.69
C GLY A 144 8.33 16.68 -2.14
N PHE A 145 7.49 17.46 -2.82
CA PHE A 145 6.29 16.96 -3.49
C PHE A 145 6.51 16.67 -4.98
N TRP A 146 6.64 17.72 -5.81
CA TRP A 146 6.61 17.59 -7.27
C TRP A 146 7.79 16.81 -7.83
N LEU A 147 9.01 17.07 -7.35
CA LEU A 147 10.19 16.38 -7.87
C LEU A 147 10.14 14.86 -7.59
N PRO A 148 9.87 14.38 -6.36
CA PRO A 148 9.60 12.96 -6.13
C PRO A 148 8.44 12.41 -6.96
N LEU A 149 7.33 13.13 -7.07
CA LEU A 149 6.17 12.68 -7.86
C LEU A 149 6.56 12.42 -9.32
N LEU A 150 7.21 13.39 -9.97
CA LEU A 150 7.58 13.30 -11.39
C LEU A 150 8.64 12.22 -11.62
N VAL A 151 9.71 12.20 -10.81
CA VAL A 151 10.82 11.27 -11.00
C VAL A 151 10.41 9.84 -10.66
N LEU A 152 9.83 9.61 -9.48
CA LEU A 152 9.42 8.26 -9.08
C LEU A 152 8.21 7.80 -9.90
N GLY A 153 7.25 8.68 -10.21
CA GLY A 153 6.11 8.33 -11.06
C GLY A 153 6.55 7.87 -12.45
N ALA A 154 7.51 8.57 -13.07
CA ALA A 154 8.10 8.16 -14.33
C ALA A 154 8.85 6.82 -14.23
N ILE A 155 9.68 6.64 -13.20
CA ILE A 155 10.42 5.38 -12.99
C ILE A 155 9.47 4.21 -12.76
N LEU A 156 8.45 4.37 -11.91
CA LEU A 156 7.48 3.31 -11.59
C LEU A 156 6.68 2.94 -12.84
N THR A 157 6.15 3.93 -13.58
CA THR A 157 5.39 3.66 -14.81
C THR A 157 6.28 2.98 -15.87
N ALA A 158 7.53 3.44 -16.05
CA ALA A 158 8.46 2.83 -16.98
C ALA A 158 8.86 1.40 -16.58
N LEU A 159 9.05 1.15 -15.28
CA LEU A 159 9.30 -0.19 -14.76
C LEU A 159 8.14 -1.12 -15.10
N LEU A 160 6.90 -0.70 -14.78
CA LEU A 160 5.70 -1.50 -15.04
C LEU A 160 5.48 -1.73 -16.55
N ALA A 161 5.80 -0.75 -17.40
CA ALA A 161 5.77 -0.91 -18.84
C ALA A 161 6.69 -2.04 -19.36
N VAL A 162 7.75 -2.38 -18.62
CA VAL A 162 8.75 -3.39 -19.02
C VAL A 162 8.52 -4.74 -18.32
N VAL A 163 8.19 -4.74 -17.02
CA VAL A 163 8.15 -5.96 -16.21
C VAL A 163 6.77 -6.61 -16.12
N SER A 164 5.71 -5.87 -16.51
CA SER A 164 4.34 -6.37 -16.46
C SER A 164 3.78 -6.63 -17.87
N PRO A 165 2.79 -7.53 -18.02
CA PRO A 165 2.13 -7.77 -19.30
C PRO A 165 1.17 -6.63 -19.72
N SER A 166 1.04 -5.57 -18.92
CA SER A 166 0.00 -4.54 -19.06
C SER A 166 -0.06 -3.90 -20.44
N LEU A 167 1.08 -3.49 -21.01
CA LEU A 167 1.10 -2.87 -22.34
C LEU A 167 0.62 -3.82 -23.45
N LYS A 168 0.92 -5.11 -23.32
CA LYS A 168 0.42 -6.13 -24.23
C LYS A 168 -1.09 -6.29 -24.09
N GLN A 169 -1.59 -6.40 -22.86
CA GLN A 169 -3.02 -6.51 -22.59
C GLN A 169 -3.80 -5.29 -23.11
N ILE A 170 -3.28 -4.08 -22.93
CA ILE A 170 -3.87 -2.86 -23.49
C ILE A 170 -3.84 -2.90 -25.03
N ALA A 171 -2.74 -3.34 -25.64
CA ALA A 171 -2.63 -3.43 -27.09
C ALA A 171 -3.58 -4.48 -27.70
N ASP A 172 -3.79 -5.61 -27.02
CA ASP A 172 -4.68 -6.69 -27.45
C ASP A 172 -6.16 -6.24 -27.53
N LEU A 173 -6.55 -5.17 -26.81
CA LEU A 173 -7.87 -4.54 -26.91
C LEU A 173 -8.04 -3.67 -28.17
N HIS A 174 -6.96 -3.39 -28.91
CA HIS A 174 -6.95 -2.50 -30.07
C HIS A 174 -7.65 -1.14 -29.83
N PRO A 175 -7.40 -0.43 -28.71
CA PRO A 175 -8.13 0.79 -28.38
C PRO A 175 -7.76 1.91 -29.36
N SER A 176 -8.74 2.71 -29.76
CA SER A 176 -8.47 3.92 -30.54
C SER A 176 -7.70 4.95 -29.71
N LEU A 177 -6.96 5.85 -30.37
CA LEU A 177 -6.29 6.96 -29.68
C LEU A 177 -7.27 7.82 -28.87
N MET A 178 -8.51 7.96 -29.36
CA MET A 178 -9.56 8.67 -28.63
C MET A 178 -9.93 7.95 -27.33
N THR A 179 -10.04 6.61 -27.36
CA THR A 179 -10.31 5.80 -26.17
C THR A 179 -9.20 5.98 -25.14
N LEU A 180 -7.94 5.87 -25.57
CA LEU A 180 -6.79 6.06 -24.67
C LEU A 180 -6.73 7.47 -24.08
N ALA A 181 -7.08 8.50 -24.85
CA ALA A 181 -7.01 9.90 -24.42
C ALA A 181 -7.90 10.21 -23.22
N TRP A 182 -9.06 9.55 -23.08
CA TRP A 182 -9.94 9.70 -21.92
C TRP A 182 -9.78 8.57 -20.89
N ALA A 183 -9.57 7.33 -21.33
CA ALA A 183 -9.52 6.18 -20.43
C ALA A 183 -8.27 6.21 -19.54
N ALA A 184 -7.11 6.60 -20.09
CA ALA A 184 -5.88 6.69 -19.31
C ALA A 184 -5.98 7.67 -18.11
N PRO A 185 -6.37 8.95 -18.29
CA PRO A 185 -6.50 9.86 -17.15
C PRO A 185 -7.62 9.46 -16.18
N LEU A 186 -8.75 8.94 -16.67
CA LEU A 186 -9.83 8.50 -15.77
C LEU A 186 -9.47 7.24 -14.99
N SER A 187 -8.80 6.27 -15.61
CA SER A 187 -8.27 5.08 -14.93
C SER A 187 -7.24 5.46 -13.86
N PHE A 188 -6.34 6.40 -14.16
CA PHE A 188 -5.38 6.89 -13.16
C PHE A 188 -6.09 7.53 -11.95
N ILE A 189 -7.11 8.36 -12.18
CA ILE A 189 -7.92 8.95 -11.10
C ILE A 189 -8.65 7.85 -10.32
N TRP A 190 -9.24 6.88 -11.02
CA TRP A 190 -9.96 5.77 -10.43
C TRP A 190 -9.05 4.99 -9.46
N VAL A 191 -7.90 4.54 -9.94
CA VAL A 191 -6.91 3.78 -9.16
C VAL A 191 -6.33 4.62 -8.02
N ALA A 192 -6.14 5.93 -8.22
CA ALA A 192 -5.73 6.83 -7.15
C ALA A 192 -6.75 6.89 -6.00
N LEU A 193 -8.05 6.74 -6.29
CA LEU A 193 -9.08 6.65 -5.24
C LEU A 193 -9.17 5.24 -4.67
N GLU A 194 -9.20 4.23 -5.54
CA GLU A 194 -9.50 2.85 -5.18
C GLU A 194 -8.39 2.22 -4.35
N ALA A 195 -7.16 2.25 -4.84
CA ALA A 195 -5.99 1.65 -4.19
C ALA A 195 -5.20 2.73 -3.44
N GLY A 196 -4.82 3.81 -4.13
CA GLY A 196 -3.95 4.84 -3.58
C GLY A 196 -4.51 5.48 -2.30
N LEU A 197 -5.68 6.11 -2.36
CA LEU A 197 -6.27 6.81 -1.21
C LEU A 197 -6.69 5.82 -0.12
N SER A 198 -7.35 4.73 -0.49
CA SER A 198 -7.80 3.71 0.45
C SER A 198 -6.63 3.17 1.27
N GLU A 199 -5.60 2.63 0.60
CA GLU A 199 -4.52 1.96 1.30
C GLU A 199 -3.56 2.95 1.98
N GLU A 200 -3.15 4.02 1.29
CA GLU A 200 -2.15 4.92 1.86
C GLU A 200 -2.71 5.74 3.04
N PHE A 201 -4.02 6.03 3.05
CA PHE A 201 -4.64 6.61 4.24
C PHE A 201 -4.58 5.65 5.42
N LEU A 202 -5.03 4.39 5.25
CA LEU A 202 -5.07 3.41 6.33
C LEU A 202 -3.67 3.02 6.82
N PHE A 203 -2.73 2.74 5.92
CA PHE A 203 -1.44 2.18 6.29
C PHE A 203 -0.37 3.25 6.58
N ARG A 204 -0.35 4.38 5.88
CA ARG A 204 0.63 5.45 6.14
C ARG A 204 0.09 6.48 7.11
N ALA A 205 -0.99 7.15 6.72
CA ALA A 205 -1.51 8.25 7.53
C ALA A 205 -2.05 7.74 8.87
N VAL A 206 -2.73 6.59 8.86
CA VAL A 206 -3.30 6.00 10.07
C VAL A 206 -2.26 5.17 10.83
N LEU A 207 -1.95 3.95 10.36
CA LEU A 207 -1.14 2.97 11.08
C LEU A 207 0.29 3.46 11.36
N GLN A 208 1.04 3.85 10.32
CA GLN A 208 2.46 4.18 10.47
C GLN A 208 2.69 5.36 11.41
N THR A 209 1.84 6.39 11.38
CA THR A 209 1.94 7.53 12.32
C THR A 209 1.78 7.09 13.78
N ARG A 210 0.92 6.11 14.08
CA ARG A 210 0.76 5.59 15.45
C ARG A 210 1.91 4.67 15.85
N LEU A 211 2.38 3.83 14.93
CA LEU A 211 3.59 3.04 15.14
C LEU A 211 4.78 3.93 15.47
N ALA A 212 4.97 5.04 14.73
CA ALA A 212 6.05 5.99 15.00
C ALA A 212 5.94 6.60 16.40
N ALA A 213 4.72 6.94 16.84
CA ALA A 213 4.49 7.48 18.17
C ALA A 213 4.73 6.46 19.31
N VAL A 214 4.32 5.19 19.12
CA VAL A 214 4.52 4.12 20.13
C VAL A 214 5.98 3.66 20.19
N LEU A 215 6.58 3.38 19.02
CA LEU A 215 7.95 2.89 18.91
C LEU A 215 8.98 4.00 19.13
N ARG A 216 8.57 5.28 19.01
CA ARG A 216 9.45 6.47 19.02
C ARG A 216 10.55 6.35 17.96
N SER A 217 10.21 5.77 16.81
CA SER A 217 11.14 5.48 15.73
C SER A 217 10.41 5.43 14.40
N GLU A 218 10.78 6.31 13.48
CA GLU A 218 10.25 6.30 12.11
C GLU A 218 10.71 5.05 11.35
N VAL A 219 11.95 4.61 11.57
CA VAL A 219 12.47 3.37 10.97
C VAL A 219 11.69 2.17 11.50
N GLY A 220 11.40 2.14 12.80
CA GLY A 220 10.55 1.09 13.39
C GLY A 220 9.14 1.11 12.82
N ALA A 221 8.57 2.29 12.63
CA ALA A 221 7.25 2.44 12.03
C ALA A 221 7.18 1.96 10.58
N VAL A 222 8.20 2.27 9.77
CA VAL A 222 8.31 1.78 8.39
C VAL A 222 8.49 0.26 8.36
N ALA A 223 9.44 -0.27 9.14
CA ALA A 223 9.74 -1.70 9.17
C ALA A 223 8.54 -2.55 9.63
N ILE A 224 7.95 -2.21 10.77
CA ILE A 224 6.79 -2.94 11.31
C ILE A 224 5.54 -2.67 10.46
N GLY A 225 5.33 -1.42 10.02
CA GLY A 225 4.21 -1.06 9.17
C GLY A 225 4.21 -1.79 7.84
N ALA A 226 5.38 -2.02 7.24
CA ALA A 226 5.53 -2.80 6.00
C ALA A 226 5.15 -4.28 6.19
N VAL A 227 5.53 -4.89 7.31
CA VAL A 227 5.14 -6.28 7.64
C VAL A 227 3.64 -6.37 7.92
N VAL A 228 3.08 -5.44 8.69
CA VAL A 228 1.63 -5.42 8.99
C VAL A 228 0.82 -5.20 7.71
N PHE A 229 1.25 -4.30 6.82
CA PHE A 229 0.66 -4.11 5.50
C PHE A 229 0.63 -5.42 4.73
N ALA A 230 1.78 -6.09 4.58
CA ALA A 230 1.88 -7.35 3.86
C ALA A 230 0.95 -8.43 4.45
N VAL A 231 1.04 -8.67 5.76
CA VAL A 231 0.25 -9.71 6.43
C VAL A 231 -1.26 -9.42 6.37
N ALA A 232 -1.68 -8.15 6.34
CA ALA A 232 -3.09 -7.80 6.19
C ALA A 232 -3.71 -8.29 4.87
N HIS A 233 -2.89 -8.55 3.84
CA HIS A 233 -3.35 -9.09 2.55
C HIS A 233 -3.48 -10.63 2.55
N ALA A 234 -2.81 -11.31 3.49
CA ALA A 234 -2.77 -12.78 3.50
C ALA A 234 -4.15 -13.44 3.62
N PRO A 235 -5.10 -12.98 4.48
CA PRO A 235 -6.41 -13.61 4.55
C PRO A 235 -7.20 -13.51 3.25
N GLY A 236 -7.14 -12.37 2.55
CA GLY A 236 -7.83 -12.21 1.27
C GLY A 236 -7.26 -13.11 0.19
N LEU A 237 -5.93 -13.21 0.11
CA LEU A 237 -5.27 -14.10 -0.83
C LEU A 237 -5.50 -15.58 -0.50
N TYR A 238 -5.55 -15.96 0.78
CA TYR A 238 -5.79 -17.33 1.20
C TYR A 238 -7.25 -17.76 1.02
N LEU A 239 -8.21 -16.90 1.38
CA LEU A 239 -9.64 -17.24 1.37
C LEU A 239 -10.30 -17.06 -0.01
N ARG A 240 -9.74 -16.23 -0.89
CA ARG A 240 -10.29 -15.96 -2.23
C ARG A 240 -9.33 -16.19 -3.39
N GLY A 241 -8.06 -16.48 -3.11
CA GLY A 241 -7.12 -16.82 -4.16
C GLY A 241 -7.54 -18.09 -4.89
N ALA A 242 -7.13 -18.19 -6.15
CA ALA A 242 -7.38 -19.35 -7.00
C ALA A 242 -6.11 -19.70 -7.78
N PRO A 243 -6.00 -20.92 -8.33
CA PRO A 243 -4.91 -21.27 -9.23
C PRO A 243 -4.74 -20.23 -10.36
N GLY A 244 -3.51 -19.74 -10.55
CA GLY A 244 -3.19 -18.68 -11.51
C GLY A 244 -3.14 -17.27 -10.92
N VAL A 245 -3.53 -17.09 -9.65
CA VAL A 245 -3.27 -15.85 -8.90
C VAL A 245 -1.90 -15.94 -8.23
N ASP A 246 -1.07 -14.93 -8.42
CA ASP A 246 0.25 -14.87 -7.80
C ASP A 246 0.17 -15.00 -6.27
N GLY A 247 0.98 -15.90 -5.72
CA GLY A 247 1.01 -16.17 -4.29
C GLY A 247 -0.12 -17.03 -3.75
N TYR A 248 -1.02 -17.53 -4.61
CA TYR A 248 -2.00 -18.53 -4.21
C TYR A 248 -1.31 -19.80 -3.69
N SER A 249 -1.78 -20.29 -2.53
CA SER A 249 -1.41 -21.60 -1.99
C SER A 249 -2.49 -22.08 -1.02
N THR A 250 -2.62 -23.39 -0.90
CA THR A 250 -3.41 -24.05 0.15
C THR A 250 -2.69 -24.08 1.50
N ASP A 251 -1.39 -23.79 1.53
CA ASP A 251 -0.58 -23.61 2.73
C ASP A 251 -0.60 -22.14 3.18
N LEU A 252 -1.25 -21.87 4.31
CA LEU A 252 -1.38 -20.53 4.87
C LEU A 252 -0.01 -19.89 5.15
N LEU A 253 0.98 -20.66 5.59
CA LEU A 253 2.30 -20.13 5.87
C LEU A 253 3.01 -19.70 4.58
N GLN A 254 2.78 -20.43 3.48
CA GLN A 254 3.28 -20.03 2.16
C GLN A 254 2.64 -18.72 1.67
N VAL A 255 1.33 -18.53 1.88
CA VAL A 255 0.64 -17.27 1.55
C VAL A 255 1.16 -16.10 2.40
N ILE A 256 1.30 -16.30 3.72
CA ILE A 256 1.87 -15.27 4.61
C ILE A 256 3.31 -14.93 4.17
N SER A 257 4.12 -15.94 3.90
CA SER A 257 5.51 -15.76 3.45
C SER A 257 5.57 -15.02 2.13
N PHE A 258 4.69 -15.36 1.17
CA PHE A 258 4.57 -14.66 -0.10
C PHE A 258 4.22 -13.19 0.11
N THR A 259 3.18 -12.89 0.89
CA THR A 259 2.77 -11.49 1.11
C THR A 259 3.88 -10.66 1.76
N ILE A 260 4.58 -11.21 2.77
CA ILE A 260 5.74 -10.54 3.37
C ILE A 260 6.84 -10.34 2.34
N ALA A 261 7.27 -11.41 1.66
CA ALA A 261 8.41 -11.38 0.74
C ALA A 261 8.20 -10.44 -0.46
N THR A 262 6.97 -10.39 -0.98
CA THR A 262 6.58 -9.71 -2.23
C THR A 262 6.07 -8.30 -1.98
N LEU A 263 5.19 -8.08 -0.99
CA LEU A 263 4.47 -6.80 -0.79
C LEU A 263 5.15 -5.87 0.21
N SER A 264 5.90 -6.39 1.20
CA SER A 264 6.53 -5.49 2.18
C SER A 264 7.61 -4.56 1.59
N PRO A 265 8.38 -4.92 0.54
CA PRO A 265 9.36 -4.01 -0.04
C PRO A 265 8.78 -2.71 -0.60
N ILE A 266 7.64 -2.77 -1.31
CA ILE A 266 7.00 -1.57 -1.82
C ILE A 266 6.38 -0.73 -0.69
N ALA A 267 5.91 -1.39 0.37
CA ALA A 267 5.46 -0.69 1.57
C ALA A 267 6.59 0.07 2.29
N ILE A 268 7.85 -0.38 2.18
CA ILE A 268 9.01 0.40 2.65
C ILE A 268 9.14 1.70 1.86
N LEU A 269 9.07 1.65 0.53
CA LEU A 269 9.17 2.84 -0.34
C LEU A 269 8.12 3.89 0.06
N PHE A 270 6.85 3.50 0.13
CA PHE A 270 5.78 4.41 0.55
C PHE A 270 5.91 4.86 2.01
N GLY A 271 6.39 3.98 2.89
CA GLY A 271 6.66 4.33 4.27
C GLY A 271 7.76 5.38 4.41
N VAL A 272 8.84 5.29 3.61
CA VAL A 272 9.89 6.31 3.54
C VAL A 272 9.32 7.62 3.02
N LEU A 273 8.58 7.62 1.91
CA LEU A 273 7.94 8.82 1.37
C LEU A 273 7.04 9.50 2.39
N TRP A 274 6.21 8.74 3.12
CA TRP A 274 5.36 9.27 4.18
C TRP A 274 6.18 9.88 5.32
N THR A 275 7.22 9.19 5.80
CA THR A 275 8.15 9.70 6.82
C THR A 275 8.80 11.01 6.42
N ARG A 276 9.16 11.14 5.15
CA ARG A 276 9.89 12.29 4.63
C ARG A 276 9.00 13.48 4.30
N THR A 277 7.73 13.27 3.98
CA THR A 277 6.87 14.33 3.41
C THR A 277 5.59 14.59 4.19
N ARG A 278 5.03 13.59 4.87
CA ARG A 278 3.67 13.62 5.46
C ARG A 278 2.63 14.17 4.48
N SER A 279 2.81 13.84 3.20
CA SER A 279 1.90 14.21 2.11
C SER A 279 1.11 12.97 1.72
N LEU A 280 -0.18 12.96 2.05
CA LEU A 280 -1.05 11.85 1.64
C LEU A 280 -1.20 11.86 0.12
N LEU A 281 -1.44 13.03 -0.48
CA LEU A 281 -1.58 13.15 -1.93
C LEU A 281 -0.37 12.61 -2.70
N LEU A 282 0.87 12.84 -2.21
CA LEU A 282 2.06 12.33 -2.89
C LEU A 282 2.08 10.80 -2.94
N VAL A 283 1.86 10.15 -1.79
CA VAL A 283 1.88 8.68 -1.73
C VAL A 283 0.70 8.08 -2.49
N VAL A 284 -0.48 8.72 -2.46
CA VAL A 284 -1.65 8.31 -3.25
C VAL A 284 -1.37 8.32 -4.75
N LEU A 285 -0.81 9.41 -5.27
CA LEU A 285 -0.52 9.53 -6.70
C LEU A 285 0.61 8.59 -7.15
N LEU A 286 1.61 8.37 -6.29
CA LEU A 286 2.69 7.43 -6.59
C LEU A 286 2.21 5.97 -6.50
N HIS A 287 1.28 5.65 -5.61
CA HIS A 287 0.62 4.34 -5.56
C HIS A 287 -0.18 4.14 -6.85
N ALA A 288 -0.96 5.14 -7.27
CA ALA A 288 -1.67 5.08 -8.54
C ALA A 288 -0.74 4.85 -9.74
N ALA A 289 0.49 5.39 -9.73
CA ALA A 289 1.46 5.13 -10.80
C ALA A 289 1.95 3.68 -10.87
N VAL A 290 1.91 2.93 -9.76
CA VAL A 290 2.21 1.49 -9.74
C VAL A 290 1.07 0.69 -10.37
N ASP A 291 -0.16 1.05 -10.03
CA ASP A 291 -1.34 0.25 -10.38
C ASP A 291 -2.01 0.71 -11.68
N PHE A 292 -1.69 1.89 -12.19
CA PHE A 292 -2.33 2.46 -13.37
C PHE A 292 -2.25 1.56 -14.60
N LEU A 293 -1.04 1.13 -14.99
CA LEU A 293 -0.88 0.28 -16.17
C LEU A 293 -1.58 -1.08 -16.01
N PRO A 294 -1.38 -1.83 -14.89
CA PRO A 294 -2.09 -3.08 -14.65
C PRO A 294 -3.62 -2.99 -14.72
N ASN A 295 -4.22 -1.85 -14.38
CA ASN A 295 -5.68 -1.69 -14.33
C ASN A 295 -6.28 -1.03 -15.58
N LEU A 296 -5.46 -0.52 -16.51
CA LEU A 296 -5.98 0.24 -17.65
C LEU A 296 -6.76 -0.63 -18.66
N SER A 297 -6.33 -1.87 -18.90
CA SER A 297 -7.04 -2.79 -19.81
C SER A 297 -8.45 -3.11 -19.29
N GLU A 298 -8.56 -3.54 -18.03
CA GLU A 298 -9.84 -3.82 -17.37
C GLU A 298 -10.73 -2.57 -17.34
N PHE A 299 -10.14 -1.39 -17.07
CA PHE A 299 -10.90 -0.14 -17.12
C PHE A 299 -11.47 0.14 -18.52
N ILE A 300 -10.71 -0.11 -19.60
CA ILE A 300 -11.23 0.04 -20.97
C ILE A 300 -12.38 -0.94 -21.22
N GLU A 301 -12.23 -2.21 -20.86
CA GLU A 301 -13.28 -3.23 -21.06
C GLU A 301 -14.59 -2.91 -20.32
N ILE A 302 -14.51 -2.26 -19.16
CA ILE A 302 -15.68 -1.92 -18.34
C ILE A 302 -16.39 -0.65 -18.82
N TRP A 303 -15.64 0.33 -19.33
CA TRP A 303 -16.13 1.71 -19.52
C TRP A 303 -16.17 2.20 -20.97
N ALA A 304 -15.57 1.49 -21.94
CA ALA A 304 -15.49 1.88 -23.36
C ALA A 304 -16.31 0.94 -24.26
#